data_AF-A0A0Q5IAJ3-F1
#
_entry.id   AF-A0A0Q5IAJ3-F1
#
_cell.length_a   1.000
_cell.length_b   1.000
_cell.length_c   1.000
_cell.angle_alpha   90.00
_cell.angle_beta   90.00
_cell.angle_gamma   90.00
#
_symmetry.space_group_name_H-M   'P 1'
#
loop_
_entity.id
_entity.type
_entity.pdbx_description
1 polymer ?
#
loop_
_entity_poly.entity_id
_entity_poly.type
_entity_poly.pdbx_seq_one_letter_code
_entity_poly.pdbx_strand_id
1 'polypeptide(L)' 'MPEISGKTLALAVQAIDAEIRRLRTLPDDRVVPGDEELLLQYEIAADDLEDVYAEAAKSIVNLPPYERLVQRDDE' A
#
# COMPACT_ATOMS: atom_id res chain seq x y z
N MET A 1 -14.35 -6.44 13.11
CA MET A 1 -13.20 -5.50 13.12
C MET A 1 -13.75 -4.11 13.34
N PRO A 2 -13.04 -3.20 14.02
CA PRO A 2 -13.46 -1.80 14.06
C PRO A 2 -13.62 -1.26 12.63
N GLU A 3 -14.68 -0.51 12.38
CA GLU A 3 -14.92 0.11 11.06
C GLU A 3 -13.88 1.23 10.84
N ILE A 4 -12.87 0.94 10.04
CA ILE A 4 -11.92 1.95 9.55
C ILE A 4 -12.65 2.75 8.47
N SER A 5 -12.58 4.09 8.54
CA SER A 5 -13.21 4.92 7.51
C SER A 5 -12.54 4.70 6.15
N GLY A 6 -13.31 4.77 5.05
CA GLY A 6 -12.75 4.62 3.71
C GLY A 6 -11.63 5.62 3.38
N LYS A 7 -11.65 6.82 3.99
CA LYS A 7 -10.56 7.80 3.90
C LYS A 7 -9.28 7.32 4.60
N THR A 8 -9.43 6.75 5.80
CA THR A 8 -8.32 6.17 6.54
C THR A 8 -7.73 4.97 5.80
N LEU A 9 -8.58 4.14 5.20
CA LEU A 9 -8.14 3.02 4.38
C LEU A 9 -7.34 3.49 3.15
N ALA A 10 -7.83 4.53 2.45
CA ALA A 10 -7.10 5.13 1.34
C ALA A 10 -5.72 5.69 1.77
N LEU A 11 -5.64 6.34 2.93
CA LEU A 11 -4.37 6.82 3.48
C LEU A 11 -3.42 5.67 3.83
N ALA A 12 -3.94 4.57 4.36
CA ALA A 12 -3.13 3.38 4.67
C ALA A 12 -2.53 2.79 3.38
N VAL A 13 -3.35 2.61 2.33
CA VAL A 13 -2.88 2.14 1.01
C VAL A 13 -1.75 3.04 0.49
N GLN A 14 -1.95 4.35 0.50
CA GLN A 14 -0.95 5.31 0.00
C GLN A 14 0.35 5.30 0.82
N ALA A 15 0.26 5.11 2.14
CA ALA A 15 1.43 5.08 3.00
C ALA A 15 2.27 3.81 2.76
N ILE A 16 1.62 2.66 2.59
CA ILE A 16 2.31 1.39 2.30
C ILE A 16 2.95 1.43 0.91
N ASP A 17 2.23 1.91 -0.10
CA ASP A 17 2.77 2.12 -1.45
C ASP A 17 4.03 3.02 -1.46
N ALA A 18 3.99 4.13 -0.72
CA ALA A 18 5.12 5.03 -0.62
C ALA A 18 6.36 4.37 0.02
N GLU A 19 6.15 3.49 0.99
CA GLU A 19 7.23 2.81 1.69
C GLU A 19 7.83 1.66 0.86
N ILE A 20 7.01 0.91 0.13
CA ILE A 20 7.46 -0.06 -0.87
C ILE A 20 8.36 0.63 -1.90
N ARG A 21 7.91 1.77 -2.46
CA ARG A 21 8.72 2.52 -3.42
C ARG A 21 9.99 3.09 -2.80
N ARG A 22 9.92 3.59 -1.57
CA ARG A 22 11.11 4.05 -0.85
C ARG A 22 12.16 2.93 -0.77
N LEU A 23 11.75 1.73 -0.40
CA LEU A 23 12.65 0.57 -0.26
C LEU A 23 13.19 0.09 -1.62
N ARG A 24 12.33 -0.01 -2.65
CA ARG A 24 12.74 -0.43 -4.00
C ARG A 24 13.69 0.54 -4.70
N THR A 25 13.62 1.82 -4.35
CA THR A 25 14.47 2.87 -4.93
C THR A 25 15.71 3.18 -4.11
N LEU A 26 15.97 2.44 -3.02
CA LEU A 26 17.23 2.57 -2.29
C LEU A 26 18.40 2.16 -3.19
N PRO A 27 19.47 2.96 -3.27
CA PRO A 27 20.69 2.52 -3.94
C PRO A 27 21.36 1.41 -3.13
N ASP A 28 22.07 0.51 -3.80
CA ASP A 28 22.70 -0.68 -3.20
C ASP A 28 23.57 -0.36 -1.96
N ASP A 29 24.23 0.80 -1.94
CA ASP A 29 25.08 1.25 -0.83
C ASP A 29 24.29 1.72 0.42
N ARG A 30 22.97 1.83 0.30
CA ARG A 30 22.04 2.24 1.36
C ARG A 30 21.13 1.12 1.86
N VAL A 31 21.07 -0.01 1.14
CA VAL A 31 20.31 -1.19 1.57
C VAL A 31 20.98 -1.78 2.81
N VAL A 32 20.21 -1.99 3.87
CA VAL A 32 20.68 -2.59 5.12
C VAL A 32 20.09 -3.99 5.33
N PRO A 33 20.75 -4.86 6.13
CA PRO A 33 20.16 -6.14 6.49
C PRO A 33 18.79 -5.94 7.16
N GLY A 34 17.76 -6.54 6.58
CA GLY A 34 16.37 -6.43 7.03
C GLY A 34 15.45 -5.62 6.12
N ASP A 35 16.00 -4.81 5.19
CA ASP A 35 15.17 -4.05 4.24
C ASP A 35 14.39 -4.98 3.29
N GLU A 36 14.98 -6.10 2.87
CA GLU A 36 14.29 -7.10 2.02
C GLU A 36 13.11 -7.76 2.74
N GLU A 37 13.29 -8.14 4.01
CA GLU A 37 12.22 -8.71 4.84
C GLU A 37 11.13 -7.67 5.11
N LEU A 38 11.51 -6.43 5.37
CA LEU A 38 10.58 -5.33 5.57
C LEU A 38 9.78 -5.02 4.28
N LEU A 39 10.44 -5.05 3.12
CA LEU A 39 9.78 -4.91 1.83
C LEU A 39 8.74 -6.00 1.61
N LEU A 40 9.10 -7.27 1.86
CA LEU A 40 8.17 -8.40 1.78
C LEU A 40 6.94 -8.20 2.70
N GLN A 41 7.17 -7.73 3.93
CA GLN A 41 6.07 -7.45 4.87
C GLN A 41 5.15 -6.33 4.38
N TYR A 42 5.70 -5.29 3.74
CA TYR A 42 4.88 -4.24 3.14
C TYR A 42 4.11 -4.71 1.91
N GLU A 43 4.69 -5.57 1.07
CA GLU A 43 3.99 -6.16 -0.08
C GLU A 43 2.80 -7.02 0.37
N ILE A 44 2.99 -7.87 1.40
CA ILE A 44 1.89 -8.64 2.00
C ILE A 44 0.81 -7.71 2.56
N ALA A 45 1.20 -6.64 3.25
CA ALA A 45 0.25 -5.66 3.77
C ALA A 45 -0.51 -4.90 2.67
N ALA A 46 0.13 -4.67 1.51
CA ALA A 46 -0.51 -4.05 0.36
C ALA A 46 -1.59 -4.96 -0.24
N ASP A 47 -1.30 -6.25 -0.39
CA ASP A 47 -2.27 -7.25 -0.86
C ASP A 47 -3.51 -7.30 0.06
N ASP A 48 -3.29 -7.40 1.38
CA ASP A 48 -4.38 -7.40 2.36
C ASP A 48 -5.22 -6.11 2.31
N LEU A 49 -4.56 -4.96 2.11
CA LEU A 49 -5.25 -3.68 2.00
C LEU A 49 -6.03 -3.55 0.69
N GLU A 50 -5.55 -4.11 -0.42
CA GLU A 50 -6.26 -4.14 -1.70
C GLU A 50 -7.59 -4.89 -1.57
N ASP A 51 -7.57 -6.07 -0.95
CA ASP A 51 -8.77 -6.88 -0.70
C ASP A 51 -9.79 -6.13 0.16
N VAL A 52 -9.34 -5.54 1.27
CA VAL A 52 -10.21 -4.77 2.17
C VAL A 52 -10.75 -3.51 1.46
N TYR A 53 -9.95 -2.86 0.63
CA TYR A 53 -10.36 -1.70 -0.18
C TYR A 53 -11.42 -2.08 -1.20
N ALA A 54 -11.25 -3.22 -1.88
CA ALA A 54 -12.20 -3.74 -2.85
C ALA A 54 -13.57 -4.02 -2.21
N GLU A 55 -13.61 -4.59 -1.01
CA GLU A 55 -14.86 -4.78 -0.26
C GLU A 55 -15.47 -3.43 0.17
N ALA A 56 -14.66 -2.49 0.67
CA ALA A 56 -15.13 -1.17 1.06
C ALA A 56 -15.73 -0.39 -0.13
N ALA A 57 -15.13 -0.50 -1.32
CA ALA A 57 -15.58 0.16 -2.54
C ALA A 57 -16.98 -0.31 -3.00
N LYS A 58 -17.43 -1.50 -2.60
CA LYS A 58 -18.80 -1.99 -2.91
C LYS A 58 -19.89 -1.23 -2.16
N SER A 59 -19.56 -0.61 -1.02
CA SER A 59 -20.55 -0.02 -0.11
C SER A 59 -20.37 1.48 0.10
N ILE A 60 -19.15 2.02 -0.02
CA ILE A 60 -18.86 3.42 0.22
C ILE A 60 -18.83 4.20 -1.09
N VAL A 61 -19.75 5.16 -1.20
CA VAL A 61 -19.85 6.07 -2.35
C VAL A 61 -18.69 7.06 -2.34
N ASN A 62 -18.11 7.34 -3.52
CA ASN A 62 -17.00 8.27 -3.76
C ASN A 62 -15.64 7.83 -3.19
N LEU A 63 -15.38 6.53 -2.99
CA LEU A 63 -14.00 6.07 -2.88
C LEU A 63 -13.28 6.28 -4.22
N PRO A 64 -12.04 6.79 -4.23
CA PRO A 64 -11.24 6.79 -5.44
C PRO A 64 -10.96 5.34 -5.91
N PRO A 65 -10.74 5.11 -7.22
CA PRO A 65 -10.23 3.82 -7.69
C PRO A 65 -8.89 3.49 -7.03
N TYR A 66 -8.67 2.22 -6.71
CA TYR A 66 -7.45 1.75 -6.04
C TYR A 66 -6.19 2.12 -6.85
N GLU A 67 -6.27 2.04 -8.17
CA GLU A 67 -5.19 2.37 -9.12
C GLU A 67 -4.80 3.86 -9.09
N ARG A 68 -5.61 4.74 -8.49
CA ARG A 68 -5.24 6.15 -8.25
C ARG A 68 -4.51 6.36 -6.92
N LEU A 69 -4.50 5.35 -6.05
CA LEU A 69 -3.85 5.41 -4.75
C LEU A 69 -2.43 4.87 -4.79
N VAL A 70 -2.20 3.85 -5.62
CA VAL A 70 -0.88 3.22 -5.81
C VAL A 70 -0.16 3.82 -7.01
N GLN A 71 1.16 3.93 -6.92
CA GLN A 71 2.01 4.25 -8.06
C GLN A 71 2.68 2.96 -8.46
N ARG A 72 2.02 2.19 -9.33
CA ARG A 72 2.68 1.04 -9.97
C ARG A 72 3.82 1.60 -10.79
N ASP A 73 5.05 1.25 -10.42
CA ASP A 73 6.22 1.55 -11.23
C ASP A 73 5.99 0.83 -12.57
N ASP A 74 5.59 1.59 -13.60
CA ASP A 74 5.56 1.11 -14.98
C ASP A 74 7.04 0.87 -15.37
N GLU A 75 7.49 -0.39 -15.35
CA GLU A 75 8.77 -0.82 -15.93
C GLU A 75 8.86 -0.52 -17.43
#